data_AF-A0A2S9CJM2-F1
#
_entry.id   AF-A0A2S9CJM2-F1
#
_cell.length_a   1.000
_cell.length_b   1.000
_cell.length_c   1.000
_cell.angle_alpha   90.00
_cell.angle_beta   90.00
_cell.angle_gamma   90.00
#
_symmetry.space_group_name_H-M   'P 1'
#
loop_
_entity.id
_entity.type
_entity.pdbx_description
1 polymer ?
#
loop_
_entity_poly.entity_id
_entity_poly.type
_entity_poly.pdbx_seq_one_letter_code
_entity_poly.pdbx_strand_id
1 'polypeptide(L)'
;MLKIYAIGTISTIIVLVLGIYILSEKLGPSLGHSGAGGFLITTIIAQPVSASIFYLLMIIAPFFTVVFATKYAMSVVISKLLQDHSKTIVIPFIDKIISTFKAKQPTVIRTSADFAIAKVKLLNEFRTSSESRILKKILGYALNKIKFDELNLGDDNADFSEIIKKTLIEKLYELAEPSAMLFYIYIGLQWFSLVLLYLLNI
;
A
#
# COMPACT_ATOMS: atom_id res chain seq x y z
N MET A 1 -11.40 -2.33 -4.34
CA MET A 1 -10.39 -2.95 -5.23
C MET A 1 -10.67 -2.65 -6.69
N LEU A 2 -11.82 -3.06 -7.23
CA LEU A 2 -12.06 -3.13 -8.67
C LEU A 2 -11.87 -1.78 -9.40
N LYS A 3 -12.33 -0.67 -8.82
CA LYS A 3 -12.19 0.67 -9.43
C LYS A 3 -10.73 1.10 -9.64
N ILE A 4 -9.90 1.13 -8.58
CA ILE A 4 -8.49 1.56 -8.69
C ILE A 4 -7.67 0.58 -9.53
N TYR A 5 -7.89 -0.72 -9.34
CA TYR A 5 -7.20 -1.73 -10.12
C TYR A 5 -7.52 -1.58 -11.62
N ALA A 6 -8.81 -1.46 -11.98
CA ALA A 6 -9.23 -1.27 -13.37
C ALA A 6 -8.65 0.01 -13.97
N ILE A 7 -8.73 1.15 -13.26
CA ILE A 7 -8.16 2.42 -13.73
C ILE A 7 -6.65 2.29 -13.98
N GLY A 8 -5.91 1.67 -13.04
CA GLY A 8 -4.46 1.51 -13.16
C GLY A 8 -4.05 0.58 -14.30
N THR A 9 -4.74 -0.55 -14.45
CA THR A 9 -4.49 -1.49 -15.53
C THR A 9 -4.83 -0.89 -16.89
N ILE A 10 -5.99 -0.25 -17.03
CA ILE A 10 -6.40 0.40 -18.29
C ILE A 10 -5.43 1.51 -18.68
N SER A 11 -5.07 2.37 -17.73
CA SER A 11 -4.07 3.43 -17.97
C SER A 11 -2.73 2.85 -18.42
N THR A 12 -2.25 1.81 -17.76
CA THR A 12 -0.97 1.15 -18.12
C THR A 12 -1.02 0.57 -19.52
N ILE A 13 -2.12 -0.10 -19.90
CA ILE A 13 -2.28 -0.67 -21.24
C ILE A 13 -2.31 0.43 -22.31
N ILE A 14 -3.10 1.49 -22.09
CA ILE A 14 -3.18 2.62 -23.03
C ILE A 14 -1.80 3.26 -23.20
N VAL A 15 -1.11 3.54 -22.09
CA VAL A 15 0.22 4.13 -22.11
C VAL A 15 1.23 3.21 -22.80
N LEU A 16 1.17 1.91 -22.54
CA LEU A 16 2.04 0.95 -23.20
C LEU A 16 1.83 0.95 -24.73
N VAL A 17 0.58 0.82 -25.18
CA VAL A 17 0.24 0.77 -26.60
C VAL A 17 0.63 2.06 -27.32
N LEU A 18 0.30 3.22 -26.74
CA LEU A 18 0.66 4.52 -27.32
C LEU A 18 2.17 4.74 -27.33
N GLY A 19 2.88 4.35 -26.27
CA GLY A 19 4.33 4.50 -26.21
C GLY A 19 5.05 3.63 -27.24
N ILE A 20 4.60 2.38 -27.44
CA ILE A 20 5.11 1.51 -28.48
C ILE A 20 4.81 2.07 -29.88
N TYR A 21 3.61 2.63 -30.09
CA TYR A 21 3.25 3.26 -31.36
C TYR A 21 4.16 4.45 -31.68
N ILE A 22 4.33 5.39 -30.74
CA ILE A 22 5.21 6.56 -30.89
C ILE A 22 6.65 6.13 -31.20
N LEU A 23 7.17 5.13 -30.46
CA LEU A 23 8.52 4.61 -30.67
C LEU A 23 8.67 3.91 -32.04
N SER A 24 7.64 3.18 -32.49
CA SER A 24 7.65 2.49 -33.77
C SER A 24 7.60 3.45 -34.96
N GLU A 25 6.78 4.49 -34.88
CA GLU A 25 6.70 5.53 -35.92
C GLU A 25 8.05 6.22 -36.12
N LYS A 26 8.78 6.48 -35.02
CA LYS A 26 10.08 7.16 -35.04
C LYS A 26 11.21 6.35 -35.67
N LEU A 27 11.18 5.03 -35.55
CA LEU A 27 12.25 4.16 -36.05
C LEU A 27 12.01 3.65 -37.49
N GLY A 28 10.81 3.89 -38.02
CA GLY A 28 10.43 3.56 -39.38
C GLY A 28 10.33 2.05 -39.67
N PRO A 29 10.08 1.66 -40.93
CA PRO A 29 9.80 0.28 -41.33
C PRO A 29 10.98 -0.70 -41.18
N SER A 30 12.20 -0.20 -40.91
CA SER A 30 13.42 -1.02 -40.81
C SER A 30 13.41 -2.01 -39.63
N LEU A 31 12.57 -1.80 -38.63
CA LEU A 31 12.47 -2.66 -37.44
C LEU A 31 11.45 -3.80 -37.55
N GLY A 32 10.68 -3.88 -38.64
CA GLY A 32 9.63 -4.89 -38.82
C GLY A 32 10.10 -6.35 -38.77
N HIS A 33 11.41 -6.58 -38.87
CA HIS A 33 12.05 -7.91 -38.77
C HIS A 33 12.82 -8.12 -37.46
N SER A 34 12.91 -7.11 -36.59
CA SER A 34 13.56 -7.27 -35.28
C SER A 34 12.56 -7.85 -34.29
N GLY A 35 12.94 -8.94 -33.61
CA GLY A 35 12.15 -9.46 -32.50
C GLY A 35 12.02 -8.44 -31.37
N ALA A 36 11.12 -8.68 -30.40
CA ALA A 36 10.83 -7.74 -29.32
C ALA A 36 12.08 -7.22 -28.58
N GLY A 37 13.10 -8.06 -28.36
CA GLY A 37 14.36 -7.64 -27.75
C GLY A 37 15.16 -6.65 -28.60
N GLY A 38 15.17 -6.82 -29.93
CA GLY A 38 15.82 -5.89 -30.86
C GLY A 38 15.12 -4.53 -30.88
N PHE A 39 13.79 -4.53 -30.81
CA PHE A 39 13.00 -3.30 -30.69
C PHE A 39 13.33 -2.51 -29.41
N LEU A 40 13.45 -3.18 -28.27
CA LEU A 40 13.81 -2.52 -27.00
C LEU A 40 15.22 -1.91 -27.04
N ILE A 41 16.20 -2.62 -27.58
CA ILE A 41 17.58 -2.12 -27.65
C ILE A 41 17.66 -0.89 -28.57
N THR A 42 17.02 -0.97 -29.73
CA THR A 42 17.06 0.11 -30.74
C THR A 42 16.34 1.37 -30.28
N THR A 43 15.18 1.24 -29.62
CA THR A 43 14.45 2.37 -29.01
C THR A 43 15.24 3.04 -27.90
N ILE A 44 15.95 2.27 -27.06
CA ILE A 44 16.81 2.83 -26.01
C ILE A 44 18.02 3.54 -26.62
N ILE A 45 18.65 2.99 -27.67
CA ILE A 45 19.77 3.67 -28.33
C ILE A 45 19.31 4.99 -28.97
N ALA A 46 18.14 4.99 -29.62
CA ALA A 46 17.60 6.17 -30.30
C ALA A 46 17.08 7.23 -29.33
N GLN A 47 16.49 6.83 -28.20
CA GLN A 47 15.90 7.73 -27.21
C GLN A 47 16.27 7.32 -25.77
N PRO A 48 17.54 7.46 -25.37
CA PRO A 48 18.08 6.82 -24.17
C PRO A 48 17.41 7.27 -22.88
N VAL A 49 16.99 8.53 -22.79
CA VAL A 49 16.34 9.05 -21.58
C VAL A 49 14.86 8.66 -21.55
N SER A 50 14.10 9.02 -22.58
CA SER A 50 12.64 8.85 -22.58
C SER A 50 12.21 7.38 -22.72
N ALA A 51 12.86 6.58 -23.57
CA ALA A 51 12.55 5.16 -23.71
C ALA A 51 12.92 4.37 -22.43
N SER A 52 14.05 4.67 -21.80
CA SER A 52 14.45 4.01 -20.55
C SER A 52 13.46 4.29 -19.42
N ILE A 53 13.06 5.56 -19.24
CA ILE A 53 12.06 5.95 -18.23
C ILE A 53 10.72 5.25 -18.51
N PHE A 54 10.28 5.25 -19.77
CA PHE A 54 9.04 4.59 -20.16
C PHE A 54 9.05 3.10 -19.84
N TYR A 55 10.08 2.35 -20.28
CA TYR A 55 10.14 0.91 -20.02
C TYR A 55 10.25 0.58 -18.54
N LEU A 56 11.04 1.36 -17.78
CA LEU A 56 11.14 1.18 -16.34
C LEU A 56 9.76 1.36 -15.66
N LEU A 57 9.01 2.40 -16.06
CA LEU A 57 7.66 2.63 -15.53
C LEU A 57 6.70 1.51 -15.92
N MET A 58 6.80 0.95 -17.12
CA MET A 58 5.93 -0.14 -17.57
C MET A 58 6.22 -1.45 -16.82
N ILE A 59 7.49 -1.75 -16.53
CA ILE A 59 7.86 -2.96 -15.76
C ILE A 59 7.36 -2.85 -14.31
N ILE A 60 7.50 -1.67 -13.72
CA ILE A 60 7.14 -1.42 -12.33
C ILE A 60 5.61 -1.26 -12.16
N ALA A 61 4.89 -0.96 -13.24
CA ALA A 61 3.49 -0.58 -13.20
C ALA A 61 2.52 -1.60 -12.57
N PRO A 62 2.59 -2.89 -12.90
CA PRO A 62 1.70 -3.89 -12.31
C PRO A 62 1.85 -3.96 -10.79
N PHE A 63 3.08 -3.85 -10.29
CA PHE A 63 3.37 -3.89 -8.86
C PHE A 63 2.74 -2.71 -8.12
N PHE A 64 2.96 -1.48 -8.59
CA PHE A 64 2.39 -0.28 -7.97
C PHE A 64 0.86 -0.28 -8.02
N THR A 65 0.28 -0.72 -9.14
CA THR A 65 -1.19 -0.84 -9.28
C THR A 65 -1.78 -1.79 -8.24
N VAL A 66 -1.19 -2.97 -8.02
CA VAL A 66 -1.64 -3.93 -7.01
C VAL A 66 -1.48 -3.37 -5.60
N VAL A 67 -0.34 -2.74 -5.30
CA VAL A 67 -0.06 -2.16 -3.97
C VAL A 67 -1.08 -1.06 -3.64
N PHE A 68 -1.31 -0.12 -4.55
CA PHE A 68 -2.28 0.96 -4.32
C PHE A 68 -3.72 0.45 -4.28
N ALA A 69 -4.10 -0.47 -5.17
CA ALA A 69 -5.45 -1.06 -5.14
C ALA A 69 -5.72 -1.80 -3.83
N THR A 70 -4.71 -2.49 -3.29
CA THR A 70 -4.81 -3.21 -2.01
C THR A 70 -4.88 -2.25 -0.84
N LYS A 71 -4.01 -1.23 -0.79
CA LYS A 71 -4.01 -0.20 0.27
C LYS A 71 -5.36 0.52 0.31
N TYR A 72 -5.87 0.96 -0.84
CA TYR A 72 -7.15 1.65 -0.94
C TYR A 72 -8.31 0.75 -0.54
N ALA A 73 -8.32 -0.51 -0.98
CA ALA A 73 -9.38 -1.44 -0.61
C ALA A 73 -9.39 -1.71 0.89
N MET A 74 -8.22 -1.85 1.52
CA MET A 74 -8.12 -2.03 2.96
C MET A 74 -8.70 -0.81 3.68
N SER A 75 -8.34 0.40 3.26
CA SER A 75 -8.87 1.64 3.82
C SER A 75 -10.40 1.72 3.72
N VAL A 76 -10.98 1.41 2.56
CA VAL A 76 -12.45 1.39 2.38
C VAL A 76 -13.12 0.36 3.29
N VAL A 77 -12.52 -0.83 3.44
CA VAL A 77 -13.07 -1.88 4.33
C VAL A 77 -13.01 -1.43 5.79
N ILE A 78 -11.90 -0.81 6.22
CA ILE A 78 -11.76 -0.26 7.58
C ILE A 78 -12.79 0.85 7.79
N SER A 79 -12.92 1.77 6.82
CA SER A 79 -13.87 2.89 6.86
C SER A 79 -15.30 2.42 7.08
N LYS A 80 -15.77 1.46 6.26
CA LYS A 80 -17.11 0.88 6.42
C LYS A 80 -17.27 0.19 7.77
N LEU A 81 -16.27 -0.60 8.18
CA LEU A 81 -16.34 -1.30 9.46
C LEU A 81 -16.43 -0.34 10.65
N LEU A 82 -15.70 0.78 10.61
CA LEU A 82 -15.75 1.79 11.66
C LEU A 82 -17.06 2.59 11.62
N GLN A 83 -17.56 2.96 10.44
CA GLN A 83 -18.83 3.70 10.31
C GLN A 83 -20.01 2.85 10.79
N ASP A 84 -20.08 1.59 10.38
CA ASP A 84 -21.25 0.76 10.62
C ASP A 84 -21.19 0.04 11.98
N HIS A 85 -19.98 -0.28 12.47
CA HIS A 85 -19.80 -1.23 13.57
C HIS A 85 -18.66 -0.91 14.55
N SER A 86 -18.14 0.32 14.58
CA SER A 86 -17.03 0.68 15.50
C SER A 86 -17.36 0.40 16.97
N LYS A 87 -18.49 0.95 17.47
CA LYS A 87 -18.87 0.84 18.89
C LYS A 87 -19.39 -0.53 19.30
N THR A 88 -19.92 -1.30 18.36
CA THR A 88 -20.61 -2.57 18.64
C THR A 88 -19.73 -3.80 18.38
N ILE A 89 -18.75 -3.72 17.49
CA ILE A 89 -17.91 -4.86 17.10
C ILE A 89 -16.42 -4.55 17.28
N VAL A 90 -15.93 -3.43 16.74
CA VAL A 90 -14.48 -3.16 16.69
C VAL A 90 -13.91 -2.87 18.07
N ILE A 91 -14.50 -1.91 18.80
CA ILE A 91 -14.03 -1.50 20.13
C ILE A 91 -14.13 -2.67 21.14
N PRO A 92 -15.27 -3.38 21.25
CA PRO A 92 -15.38 -4.52 22.17
C PRO A 92 -14.38 -5.63 21.88
N PHE A 93 -14.05 -5.87 20.60
CA PHE A 93 -13.05 -6.88 20.25
C PHE A 93 -11.62 -6.45 20.63
N ILE A 94 -11.26 -5.19 20.39
CA ILE A 94 -9.98 -4.63 20.88
C ILE A 94 -9.92 -4.81 22.40
N ASP A 95 -10.97 -4.44 23.12
CA ASP A 95 -11.01 -4.56 24.59
C ASP A 95 -10.83 -6.00 25.07
N LYS A 96 -11.50 -6.95 24.41
CA LYS A 96 -11.37 -8.39 24.73
C LYS A 96 -9.94 -8.91 24.50
N ILE A 97 -9.30 -8.52 23.40
CA ILE A 97 -7.93 -8.97 23.10
C ILE A 97 -6.90 -8.30 24.00
N ILE A 98 -7.02 -7.00 24.24
CA ILE A 98 -6.12 -6.25 25.10
C ILE A 98 -6.23 -6.73 26.56
N SER A 99 -7.43 -7.00 27.06
CA SER A 99 -7.61 -7.56 28.40
C SER A 99 -7.04 -8.98 28.53
N THR A 100 -7.25 -9.83 27.52
CA THR A 100 -6.63 -11.17 27.46
C THR A 100 -5.11 -11.07 27.44
N PHE A 101 -4.56 -10.12 26.69
CA PHE A 101 -3.13 -9.87 26.60
C PHE A 101 -2.56 -9.40 27.94
N LYS A 102 -3.20 -8.41 28.59
CA LYS A 102 -2.82 -7.88 29.90
C LYS A 102 -2.84 -8.97 30.98
N ALA A 103 -3.83 -9.85 30.96
CA ALA A 103 -3.93 -10.99 31.88
C ALA A 103 -2.78 -12.00 31.71
N LYS A 104 -2.26 -12.16 30.48
CA LYS A 104 -1.14 -13.07 30.19
C LYS A 104 0.23 -12.43 30.38
N GLN A 105 0.34 -11.10 30.30
CA GLN A 105 1.58 -10.34 30.40
C GLN A 105 1.38 -9.05 31.20
N PRO A 106 1.53 -9.11 32.54
CA PRO A 106 1.43 -7.93 33.40
C PRO A 106 2.70 -7.06 33.41
N THR A 107 3.76 -7.47 32.72
CA THR A 107 5.05 -6.76 32.71
C THR A 107 5.00 -5.45 31.93
N VAL A 108 5.58 -4.40 32.51
CA VAL A 108 5.68 -3.06 31.92
C VAL A 108 6.64 -3.07 30.72
N ILE A 109 6.18 -2.57 29.58
CA ILE A 109 6.95 -2.49 28.33
C ILE A 109 7.64 -1.14 28.28
N ARG A 110 8.97 -1.13 28.32
CA ARG A 110 9.77 0.11 28.38
C ARG A 110 10.76 0.28 27.24
N THR A 111 11.06 -0.78 26.50
CA THR A 111 12.03 -0.73 25.39
C THR A 111 11.40 -1.08 24.04
N SER A 112 12.05 -0.66 22.94
CA SER A 112 11.64 -0.99 21.58
C SER A 112 11.65 -2.50 21.31
N ALA A 113 12.57 -3.23 21.95
CA ALA A 113 12.66 -4.68 21.84
C ALA A 113 11.47 -5.35 22.54
N ASP A 114 11.13 -4.90 23.75
CA ASP A 114 9.95 -5.40 24.48
C ASP A 114 8.67 -5.14 23.70
N PHE A 115 8.56 -3.96 23.07
CA PHE A 115 7.43 -3.64 22.22
C PHE A 115 7.34 -4.56 21.00
N ALA A 116 8.45 -4.82 20.31
CA ALA A 116 8.45 -5.73 19.17
C ALA A 116 7.95 -7.13 19.56
N ILE A 117 8.44 -7.65 20.69
CA ILE A 117 8.01 -8.95 21.24
C ILE A 117 6.51 -8.93 21.60
N ALA A 118 6.06 -7.89 22.30
CA ALA A 118 4.67 -7.73 22.68
C ALA A 118 3.75 -7.59 21.47
N LYS A 119 4.13 -6.80 20.47
CA LYS A 119 3.42 -6.65 19.20
C LYS A 119 3.25 -7.98 18.49
N VAL A 120 4.30 -8.82 18.45
CA VAL A 120 4.21 -10.17 17.86
C VAL A 120 3.24 -11.06 18.64
N LYS A 121 3.32 -11.07 19.97
CA LYS A 121 2.39 -11.85 20.81
C LYS A 121 0.94 -11.37 20.66
N LEU A 122 0.73 -10.05 20.60
CA LEU A 122 -0.59 -9.43 20.45
C LEU A 122 -1.17 -9.69 19.04
N LEU A 123 -0.33 -9.67 18.00
CA LEU A 123 -0.70 -10.15 16.66
C LEU A 123 -1.12 -11.62 16.68
N ASN A 124 -0.43 -12.46 17.46
CA ASN A 124 -0.78 -13.87 17.59
C ASN A 124 -2.15 -14.04 18.25
N GLU A 125 -2.45 -13.30 19.32
CA GLU A 125 -3.78 -13.34 19.96
C GLU A 125 -4.91 -12.90 19.03
N PHE A 126 -4.67 -11.87 18.20
CA PHE A 126 -5.63 -11.52 17.15
C PHE A 126 -5.87 -12.68 16.18
N ARG A 127 -4.82 -13.40 15.77
CA ARG A 127 -4.92 -14.52 14.82
C ARG A 127 -5.63 -15.74 15.41
N THR A 128 -5.38 -16.06 16.68
CA THR A 128 -5.93 -17.25 17.37
C THR A 128 -7.33 -17.04 17.93
N SER A 129 -7.81 -15.80 18.02
CA SER A 129 -9.17 -15.49 18.49
C SER A 129 -10.27 -16.19 17.68
N SER A 130 -11.48 -16.33 18.20
CA SER A 130 -12.62 -16.95 17.49
C SER A 130 -13.37 -16.00 16.56
N GLU A 131 -12.97 -14.73 16.48
CA GLU A 131 -13.73 -13.69 15.76
C GLU A 131 -13.61 -13.80 14.22
N SER A 132 -14.36 -12.95 13.52
CA SER A 132 -14.40 -12.93 12.05
C SER A 132 -13.02 -12.72 11.40
N ARG A 133 -12.78 -13.43 10.30
CA ARG A 133 -11.51 -13.37 9.54
C ARG A 133 -11.16 -11.95 9.07
N ILE A 134 -12.18 -11.15 8.76
CA ILE A 134 -12.04 -9.76 8.30
C ILE A 134 -11.55 -8.87 9.46
N LEU A 135 -12.17 -8.99 10.63
CA LEU A 135 -11.84 -8.20 11.81
C LEU A 135 -10.40 -8.46 12.27
N LYS A 136 -9.98 -9.74 12.30
CA LYS A 136 -8.59 -10.14 12.57
C LYS A 136 -7.60 -9.53 11.58
N LYS A 137 -7.94 -9.53 10.29
CA LYS A 137 -7.08 -8.99 9.22
C LYS A 137 -6.94 -7.47 9.32
N ILE A 138 -8.01 -6.78 9.68
CA ILE A 138 -8.02 -5.32 9.87
C ILE A 138 -7.19 -4.91 11.09
N LEU A 139 -7.45 -5.51 12.25
CA LEU A 139 -6.71 -5.17 13.45
C LEU A 139 -5.25 -5.60 13.36
N GLY A 140 -4.97 -6.77 12.78
CA GLY A 140 -3.61 -7.19 12.50
C GLY A 140 -2.88 -6.24 11.53
N TYR A 141 -3.58 -5.72 10.51
CA TYR A 141 -3.02 -4.73 9.60
C TYR A 141 -2.72 -3.40 10.31
N ALA A 142 -3.67 -2.87 11.08
CA ALA A 142 -3.50 -1.62 11.82
C ALA A 142 -2.41 -1.73 12.89
N LEU A 143 -2.41 -2.79 13.69
CA LEU A 143 -1.36 -3.06 14.68
C LEU A 143 0.02 -3.17 14.02
N ASN A 144 0.11 -3.83 12.85
CA ASN A 144 1.39 -3.94 12.15
C ASN A 144 1.93 -2.57 11.68
N LYS A 145 1.04 -1.59 11.48
CA LYS A 145 1.39 -0.22 11.10
C LYS A 145 1.81 0.67 12.26
N ILE A 146 1.45 0.33 13.51
CA ILE A 146 1.91 1.05 14.70
C ILE A 146 3.42 0.89 14.86
N LYS A 147 4.12 2.00 15.08
CA LYS A 147 5.55 2.01 15.39
C LYS A 147 5.80 2.37 16.86
N PHE A 148 7.01 2.08 17.35
CA PHE A 148 7.36 2.31 18.76
C PHE A 148 7.43 3.79 19.12
N ASP A 149 7.95 4.62 18.23
CA ASP A 149 8.05 6.08 18.33
C ASP A 149 6.68 6.78 18.43
N GLU A 150 5.62 6.12 17.99
CA GLU A 150 4.24 6.61 18.13
C GLU A 150 3.65 6.32 19.52
N LEU A 151 4.33 5.51 20.34
CA LEU A 151 3.87 5.16 21.68
C LEU A 151 4.46 6.14 22.68
N ASN A 152 3.59 6.89 23.36
CA ASN A 152 4.00 7.79 24.43
C ASN A 152 4.30 7.00 25.73
N LEU A 153 5.34 6.16 25.70
CA LEU A 153 5.76 5.28 26.80
C LEU A 153 6.60 6.01 27.87
N GLY A 154 6.80 7.33 27.72
CA GLY A 154 7.61 8.16 28.61
C GLY A 154 6.90 8.60 29.89
N ASP A 155 5.57 8.43 29.99
CA ASP A 155 4.83 8.74 31.22
C ASP A 155 4.98 7.60 32.23
N ASP A 156 5.51 7.92 33.42
CA ASP A 156 5.93 6.97 34.46
C ASP A 156 4.81 6.05 35.02
N ASN A 157 3.56 6.21 34.60
CA ASN A 157 2.41 5.39 35.00
C ASN A 157 1.52 4.92 33.82
N ALA A 158 2.00 5.01 32.57
CA ALA A 158 1.16 4.68 31.44
C ALA A 158 1.05 3.16 31.22
N ASP A 159 -0.17 2.62 31.33
CA ASP A 159 -0.45 1.22 31.04
C ASP A 159 -0.28 0.97 29.53
N PHE A 160 0.68 0.11 29.16
CA PHE A 160 0.90 -0.30 27.78
C PHE A 160 -0.40 -0.74 27.09
N SER A 161 -1.28 -1.41 27.81
CA SER A 161 -2.57 -1.89 27.32
C SER A 161 -3.50 -0.74 26.92
N GLU A 162 -3.48 0.35 27.68
CA GLU A 162 -4.28 1.54 27.38
C GLU A 162 -3.66 2.35 26.25
N ILE A 163 -2.33 2.52 26.24
CA ILE A 163 -1.62 3.19 25.14
C ILE A 163 -1.88 2.44 23.83
N ILE A 164 -1.64 1.12 23.79
CA ILE A 164 -1.79 0.35 22.55
C ILE A 164 -3.24 0.33 22.08
N LYS A 165 -4.22 0.28 23.00
CA LYS A 165 -5.64 0.39 22.66
C LYS A 165 -5.91 1.73 21.98
N LYS A 166 -5.50 2.84 22.60
CA LYS A 166 -5.70 4.19 22.06
C LYS A 166 -5.03 4.35 20.70
N THR A 167 -3.74 4.05 20.61
CA THR A 167 -2.97 4.15 19.37
C THR A 167 -3.53 3.24 18.27
N LEU A 168 -4.01 2.05 18.60
CA LEU A 168 -4.65 1.16 17.62
C LEU A 168 -5.96 1.73 17.07
N ILE A 169 -6.79 2.32 17.93
CA ILE A 169 -8.03 2.99 17.52
C ILE A 169 -7.72 4.20 16.65
N GLU A 170 -6.78 5.06 17.07
CA GLU A 170 -6.34 6.21 16.29
C GLU A 170 -5.79 5.79 14.92
N LYS A 171 -4.94 4.76 14.87
CA LYS A 171 -4.44 4.20 13.60
C LYS A 171 -5.54 3.62 12.73
N LEU A 172 -6.59 3.01 13.31
CA LEU A 172 -7.72 2.55 12.51
C LEU A 172 -8.44 3.72 11.85
N TYR A 173 -8.67 4.83 12.57
CA TYR A 173 -9.26 6.04 11.99
C TYR A 173 -8.36 6.68 10.94
N GLU A 174 -7.05 6.76 11.17
CA GLU A 174 -6.08 7.27 10.18
C GLU A 174 -6.09 6.40 8.90
N LEU A 175 -6.08 5.07 9.06
CA LEU A 175 -6.11 4.14 7.93
C LEU A 175 -7.48 4.07 7.24
N ALA A 176 -8.54 4.48 7.93
CA ALA A 176 -9.90 4.53 7.40
C ALA A 176 -10.12 5.66 6.40
N GLU A 177 -9.18 6.62 6.28
CA GLU A 177 -9.26 7.71 5.32
C GLU A 177 -8.70 7.27 3.96
N PRO A 178 -9.56 7.02 2.95
CA PRO A 178 -9.13 6.44 1.69
C PRO A 178 -8.49 7.51 0.80
N SER A 179 -7.17 7.68 0.91
CA SER A 179 -6.42 8.54 -0.01
C SER A 179 -5.96 7.78 -1.26
N ALA A 180 -6.42 8.24 -2.42
CA ALA A 180 -5.97 7.78 -3.74
C ALA A 180 -4.94 8.73 -4.38
N MET A 181 -4.46 9.76 -3.66
CA MET A 181 -3.60 10.81 -4.21
C MET A 181 -2.31 10.24 -4.82
N LEU A 182 -1.59 9.40 -4.08
CA LEU A 182 -0.35 8.77 -4.58
C LEU A 182 -0.59 7.88 -5.80
N PHE A 183 -1.77 7.25 -5.88
CA PHE A 183 -2.15 6.47 -7.06
C PHE A 183 -2.33 7.38 -8.27
N TYR A 184 -3.03 8.51 -8.14
CA TYR A 184 -3.20 9.45 -9.26
C TYR A 184 -1.90 10.14 -9.66
N ILE A 185 -0.99 10.43 -8.72
CA ILE A 185 0.36 10.91 -9.03
C ILE A 185 1.10 9.88 -9.88
N TYR A 186 1.04 8.60 -9.50
CA TYR A 186 1.64 7.52 -10.26
C TYR A 186 1.04 7.40 -11.68
N ILE A 187 -0.29 7.50 -11.82
CA ILE A 187 -0.94 7.54 -13.13
C ILE A 187 -0.44 8.76 -13.92
N GLY A 188 -0.39 9.94 -13.30
CA GLY A 188 0.15 11.14 -13.93
C GLY A 188 1.58 10.95 -14.43
N LEU A 189 2.43 10.24 -13.70
CA LEU A 189 3.80 9.92 -14.12
C LEU A 189 3.85 9.01 -15.35
N GLN A 190 2.93 8.04 -15.46
CA GLN A 190 2.82 7.21 -16.68
C GLN A 190 2.48 8.07 -17.90
N TRP A 191 1.49 8.96 -17.78
CA TRP A 191 1.10 9.86 -18.87
C TRP A 191 2.20 10.89 -19.18
N PHE A 192 2.89 11.39 -18.16
CA PHE A 192 4.05 12.26 -18.34
C PHE A 192 5.17 11.57 -19.13
N SER A 193 5.38 10.27 -18.93
CA SER A 193 6.37 9.52 -19.71
C SER A 193 6.04 9.47 -21.21
N LEU A 194 4.75 9.43 -21.59
CA LEU A 194 4.35 9.57 -22.99
C LEU A 194 4.66 10.96 -23.54
N VAL A 195 4.38 11.99 -22.75
CA VAL A 195 4.69 13.37 -23.12
C VAL A 195 6.19 13.53 -23.32
N LEU A 196 7.02 12.94 -22.46
CA LEU A 196 8.47 12.90 -22.64
C LEU A 196 8.87 12.15 -23.91
N LEU A 197 8.29 10.98 -24.20
CA LEU A 197 8.55 10.24 -25.44
C LEU A 197 8.22 11.06 -26.69
N TYR A 198 7.14 11.84 -26.64
CA TYR A 198 6.73 12.70 -27.75
C TYR A 198 7.64 13.93 -27.89
N LEU A 199 7.89 14.66 -26.79
CA LEU A 199 8.56 15.97 -26.78
C LEU A 199 10.08 15.92 -26.72
N LEU A 200 10.71 14.94 -26.05
CA LEU A 200 12.16 14.75 -26.15
C LEU A 200 12.46 14.20 -27.54
N ASN A 201 12.64 15.16 -28.43
CA ASN A 201 12.91 15.05 -29.85
C ASN A 201 14.31 15.64 -30.13
N ILE A 202 15.30 15.22 -29.34
CA ILE A 202 16.73 15.50 -29.54
C ILE A 202 17.44 14.16 -29.63
#